data_AF-A0A2W4MA32-F1
#
_entry.id   AF-A0A2W4MA32-F1
#
_cell.length_a   1.000
_cell.length_b   1.000
_cell.length_c   1.000
_cell.angle_alpha   90.00
_cell.angle_beta   90.00
_cell.angle_gamma   90.00
#
_symmetry.space_group_name_H-M   'P 1'
#
loop_
_entity.id
_entity.type
_entity.pdbx_description
1 polymer ?
#
loop_
_entity_poly.entity_id
_entity_poly.type
_entity_poly.pdbx_seq_one_letter_code
_entity_poly.pdbx_strand_id
1 'polypeptide(L)'
;MCVAPWIAACSGGGGNGDGNGGGQMSQATVIPIVDANNYTSTSSLNVDRVEVSTDYANTQLCWDAAPQDIQCHALSPATDIKYVMLVKVKGEPQQVAQQILEDTLPLSITFGQFTTNGTTCTSLASFGGSGFDLSMGFVEDPTFTYFFAFAEEPLGVGVRNFMFIEPKAASATKMLSASTGCGKLTFTASLTSRQTVKVPRQGPVALDYSALMTNGQGLSFDASDVSDAFLAFYPGMTAAQLEQSFFDIELLADPTSPMVLPGAMLFEGKVSGGATSIDLRSLQQRTATGPGAAFTDFGVATQPGTWLFAALCGSCKNPQPLIVAVIEPTG
;
A
#
# COMPACT_ATOMS: atom_id res chain seq x y z
N MET A 1 -1.56 4.91 -7.15
CA MET A 1 -1.94 3.48 -7.11
C MET A 1 -1.93 2.92 -5.70
N CYS A 2 -3.10 2.54 -5.21
CA CYS A 2 -3.30 1.44 -4.27
C CYS A 2 -4.14 0.46 -5.09
N VAL A 3 -3.95 -0.83 -4.88
CA VAL A 3 -4.75 -1.89 -5.50
C VAL A 3 -6.22 -1.46 -5.51
N ALA A 4 -6.72 -1.03 -6.66
CA ALA A 4 -8.07 -0.54 -6.78
C ALA A 4 -8.98 -1.72 -6.38
N PRO A 5 -9.82 -1.59 -5.34
CA PRO A 5 -10.79 -2.61 -5.04
C PRO A 5 -11.84 -2.54 -6.15
N TRP A 6 -11.63 -3.27 -7.23
CA TRP A 6 -12.69 -3.54 -8.19
C TRP A 6 -13.73 -4.42 -7.49
N ILE A 7 -14.66 -3.76 -6.80
CA ILE A 7 -15.98 -4.30 -6.49
C ILE A 7 -16.75 -4.32 -7.81
N ALA A 8 -16.54 -5.38 -8.59
CA ALA A 8 -17.56 -5.90 -9.47
C ALA A 8 -18.06 -7.20 -8.82
N ALA A 9 -19.02 -7.05 -7.91
CA ALA A 9 -19.89 -8.13 -7.51
C ALA A 9 -20.72 -8.55 -8.73
N CYS A 10 -20.17 -9.41 -9.58
CA CYS A 10 -20.97 -10.27 -10.42
C CYS A 10 -21.49 -11.39 -9.53
N SER A 11 -22.72 -11.23 -9.05
CA SER A 11 -23.52 -12.34 -8.52
C SER A 11 -23.72 -13.37 -9.63
N GLY A 12 -22.77 -14.29 -9.77
CA GLY A 12 -22.93 -15.52 -10.53
C GLY A 12 -23.76 -16.49 -9.70
N GLY A 13 -25.01 -16.71 -10.12
CA GLY A 13 -25.95 -17.60 -9.46
C GLY A 13 -25.36 -18.99 -9.23
N GLY A 14 -25.63 -19.53 -8.05
CA GLY A 14 -25.20 -20.86 -7.63
C GLY A 14 -25.70 -21.95 -8.58
N GLY A 15 -24.76 -22.65 -9.20
CA GLY A 15 -24.96 -23.98 -9.71
C GLY A 15 -24.38 -24.97 -8.71
N ASN A 16 -25.23 -25.64 -7.93
CA ASN A 16 -24.87 -26.86 -7.21
C ASN A 16 -24.52 -27.94 -8.24
N GLY A 17 -23.23 -28.15 -8.47
CA GLY A 17 -22.70 -29.30 -9.18
C GLY A 17 -21.93 -30.17 -8.20
N ASP A 18 -22.60 -31.16 -7.62
CA ASP A 18 -21.98 -32.26 -6.87
C ASP A 18 -21.20 -33.16 -7.84
N GLY A 19 -20.04 -32.67 -8.28
CA GLY A 19 -19.07 -33.41 -9.07
C GLY A 19 -18.04 -34.06 -8.16
N ASN A 20 -18.38 -35.22 -7.59
CA ASN A 20 -17.45 -36.06 -6.83
C ASN A 20 -16.45 -36.73 -7.78
N GLY A 21 -15.51 -35.94 -8.31
CA GLY A 21 -14.38 -36.40 -9.11
C GLY A 21 -13.11 -36.35 -8.28
N GLY A 22 -12.79 -37.44 -7.58
CA GLY A 22 -11.58 -37.63 -6.77
C GLY A 22 -10.30 -37.73 -7.58
N GLY A 23 -10.02 -36.72 -8.42
CA GLY A 23 -8.67 -36.54 -8.96
C GLY A 23 -7.75 -36.14 -7.82
N GLN A 24 -6.75 -36.97 -7.52
CA GLN A 24 -5.62 -36.58 -6.66
C GLN A 24 -5.02 -35.28 -7.24
N MET A 25 -5.39 -34.14 -6.67
CA MET A 25 -4.61 -32.93 -6.89
C MET A 25 -3.21 -33.23 -6.36
N SER A 26 -2.24 -33.26 -7.27
CA SER A 26 -0.83 -33.36 -6.92
C SER A 26 -0.54 -32.35 -5.82
N GLN A 27 -0.03 -32.84 -4.68
CA GLN A 27 0.31 -31.97 -3.55
C GLN A 27 1.40 -31.00 -3.99
N ALA A 28 1.20 -29.71 -3.71
CA ALA A 28 2.19 -28.70 -3.99
C ALA A 28 3.46 -28.97 -3.18
N THR A 29 4.62 -28.73 -3.80
CA THR A 29 5.89 -28.66 -3.06
C THR A 29 5.84 -27.41 -2.18
N VAL A 30 5.89 -27.61 -0.87
CA VAL A 30 5.84 -26.51 0.11
C VAL A 30 7.27 -26.00 0.34
N ILE A 31 7.48 -24.72 0.06
CA ILE A 31 8.77 -24.04 0.22
C ILE A 31 8.64 -23.00 1.34
N PRO A 32 9.40 -23.12 2.44
CA PRO A 32 9.32 -22.16 3.53
C PRO A 32 9.98 -20.83 3.14
N ILE A 33 9.34 -19.73 3.54
CA ILE A 33 9.88 -18.39 3.62
C ILE A 33 10.16 -18.11 5.10
N VAL A 34 11.41 -17.81 5.44
CA VAL A 34 11.84 -17.45 6.80
C VAL A 34 12.39 -16.02 6.83
N ASP A 35 12.67 -15.48 8.02
CA ASP A 35 13.11 -14.08 8.17
C ASP A 35 14.38 -13.76 7.36
N ALA A 36 15.25 -14.75 7.15
CA ALA A 36 16.44 -14.61 6.32
C ALA A 36 16.15 -14.38 4.83
N ASN A 37 14.96 -14.77 4.36
CA ASN A 37 14.47 -14.55 3.00
C ASN A 37 13.71 -13.24 2.83
N ASN A 38 13.08 -12.76 3.90
CA ASN A 38 12.25 -11.56 3.85
C ASN A 38 13.11 -10.31 3.71
N TYR A 39 12.67 -9.36 2.89
CA TYR A 39 13.27 -8.04 2.84
C TYR A 39 13.22 -7.33 4.19
N THR A 40 14.03 -6.29 4.32
CA THR A 40 13.82 -5.29 5.37
C THR A 40 13.66 -3.93 4.77
N SER A 41 12.98 -3.05 5.49
CA SER A 41 12.97 -1.64 5.22
C SER A 41 13.23 -0.81 6.47
N THR A 42 13.55 0.45 6.22
CA THR A 42 13.37 1.52 7.18
C THR A 42 12.62 2.65 6.51
N SER A 43 11.78 3.33 7.28
CA SER A 43 11.02 4.48 6.80
C SER A 43 11.02 5.61 7.83
N SER A 44 10.93 6.84 7.34
CA SER A 44 10.70 8.01 8.17
C SER A 44 9.89 9.03 7.38
N LEU A 45 8.98 9.72 8.06
CA LEU A 45 8.16 10.77 7.48
C LEU A 45 8.69 12.13 7.96
N ASN A 46 8.96 13.04 7.02
CA ASN A 46 9.26 14.42 7.34
C ASN A 46 7.97 15.14 7.75
N VAL A 47 8.03 15.80 8.90
CA VAL A 47 6.88 16.43 9.55
C VAL A 47 7.06 17.94 9.55
N ASP A 48 6.86 18.54 8.38
CA ASP A 48 6.80 19.99 8.24
C ASP A 48 5.43 20.49 8.70
N ARG A 49 5.41 21.37 9.70
CA ARG A 49 4.17 21.95 10.26
C ARG A 49 3.88 23.30 9.65
N VAL A 50 2.63 23.49 9.24
CA VAL A 50 2.12 24.79 8.79
C VAL A 50 1.20 25.37 9.86
N GLU A 51 1.57 26.52 10.41
CA GLU A 51 0.69 27.25 11.33
C GLU A 51 -0.55 27.76 10.60
N VAL A 52 -1.73 27.52 11.17
CA VAL A 52 -3.02 27.88 10.58
C VAL A 52 -3.90 28.59 11.59
N SER A 53 -4.65 29.59 11.15
CA SER A 53 -5.65 30.29 11.98
C SER A 53 -6.69 29.30 12.53
N THR A 54 -7.06 29.43 13.80
CA THR A 54 -8.18 28.67 14.39
C THR A 54 -9.55 29.08 13.84
N ASP A 55 -9.63 30.17 13.06
CA ASP A 55 -10.83 30.59 12.30
C ASP A 55 -11.08 29.66 11.08
N TYR A 56 -11.45 28.41 11.37
CA TYR A 56 -11.64 27.36 10.35
C TYR A 56 -12.76 27.73 9.35
N ALA A 57 -13.76 28.51 9.77
CA ALA A 57 -14.86 28.93 8.90
C ALA A 57 -14.39 29.77 7.70
N ASN A 58 -13.33 30.56 7.88
CA ASN A 58 -12.73 31.39 6.84
C ASN A 58 -11.41 30.83 6.30
N THR A 59 -11.08 29.59 6.63
CA THR A 59 -9.86 28.93 6.18
C THR A 59 -10.14 27.99 5.00
N GLN A 60 -9.32 28.05 3.97
CA GLN A 60 -9.38 27.17 2.80
C GLN A 60 -8.16 26.26 2.73
N LEU A 61 -8.37 25.07 2.19
CA LEU A 61 -7.34 24.09 1.86
C LEU A 61 -7.40 23.81 0.36
N CYS A 62 -6.26 23.94 -0.32
CA CYS A 62 -6.07 23.60 -1.72
C CYS A 62 -4.96 22.54 -1.88
N TRP A 63 -5.09 21.67 -2.87
CA TRP A 63 -4.11 20.63 -3.24
C TRP A 63 -3.92 20.50 -4.75
N ASP A 64 -4.37 21.50 -5.51
CA ASP A 64 -4.20 21.65 -6.96
C ASP A 64 -2.73 21.70 -7.39
N ALA A 65 -1.86 22.19 -6.52
CA ALA A 65 -0.44 22.37 -6.78
C ALA A 65 0.45 21.20 -6.27
N ALA A 66 -0.13 20.04 -5.93
CA ALA A 66 0.65 18.87 -5.52
C ALA A 66 0.98 17.98 -6.75
N PRO A 67 2.18 18.11 -7.38
CA PRO A 67 2.48 17.43 -8.63
C PRO A 67 2.84 15.96 -8.45
N GLN A 68 3.20 15.56 -7.23
CA GLN A 68 3.68 14.22 -6.92
C GLN A 68 3.18 13.75 -5.56
N ASP A 69 3.05 12.43 -5.43
CA ASP A 69 2.68 11.77 -4.18
C ASP A 69 3.90 11.48 -3.28
N ILE A 70 3.67 10.88 -2.12
CA ILE A 70 4.73 10.51 -1.15
C ILE A 70 5.72 9.48 -1.67
N GLN A 71 5.40 8.76 -2.74
CA GLN A 71 6.28 7.81 -3.43
C GLN A 71 7.01 8.47 -4.61
N CYS A 72 6.88 9.80 -4.75
CA CYS A 72 7.43 10.59 -5.85
C CYS A 72 6.83 10.27 -7.24
N HIS A 73 5.69 9.57 -7.30
CA HIS A 73 4.97 9.35 -8.54
C HIS A 73 4.20 10.61 -8.96
N ALA A 74 3.98 10.77 -10.26
CA ALA A 74 3.14 11.85 -10.76
C ALA A 74 1.72 11.73 -10.17
N LEU A 75 1.18 12.86 -9.73
CA LEU A 75 -0.13 12.96 -9.11
C LEU A 75 -0.99 13.93 -9.91
N SER A 76 -2.22 13.51 -10.21
CA SER A 76 -3.29 14.36 -10.72
C SER A 76 -4.29 14.63 -9.58
N PRO A 77 -4.16 15.76 -8.86
CA PRO A 77 -4.99 16.09 -7.70
C PRO A 77 -6.50 15.91 -7.85
N ALA A 78 -7.03 16.19 -9.05
CA ALA A 78 -8.47 16.11 -9.31
C ALA A 78 -8.98 14.67 -9.49
N THR A 79 -8.14 13.74 -9.92
CA THR A 79 -8.55 12.36 -10.21
C THR A 79 -8.07 11.37 -9.16
N ASP A 80 -6.89 11.61 -8.60
CA ASP A 80 -6.18 10.63 -7.77
C ASP A 80 -6.45 10.84 -6.27
N ILE A 81 -6.91 12.04 -5.89
CA ILE A 81 -7.36 12.37 -4.53
C ILE A 81 -8.88 12.46 -4.54
N LYS A 82 -9.54 11.40 -4.06
CA LYS A 82 -11.00 11.33 -3.95
C LYS A 82 -11.51 11.76 -2.56
N TYR A 83 -10.63 11.68 -1.55
CA TYR A 83 -10.93 12.04 -0.17
C TYR A 83 -9.82 12.89 0.44
N VAL A 84 -10.22 13.87 1.24
CA VAL A 84 -9.32 14.59 2.13
C VAL A 84 -9.83 14.42 3.55
N MET A 85 -8.96 13.99 4.45
CA MET A 85 -9.30 13.84 5.86
C MET A 85 -8.53 14.83 6.70
N LEU A 86 -9.22 15.53 7.59
CA LEU A 86 -8.60 16.27 8.68
C LEU A 86 -8.56 15.36 9.89
N VAL A 87 -7.36 15.01 10.33
CA VAL A 87 -7.11 14.06 11.40
C VAL A 87 -6.58 14.78 12.63
N LYS A 88 -7.16 14.49 13.80
CA LYS A 88 -6.68 14.93 15.12
C LYS A 88 -6.29 13.71 15.95
N VAL A 89 -5.02 13.62 16.35
CA VAL A 89 -4.48 12.52 17.16
C VAL A 89 -3.71 13.06 18.35
N LYS A 90 -3.84 12.42 19.51
CA LYS A 90 -3.03 12.78 20.68
C LYS A 90 -1.58 12.33 20.47
N GLY A 91 -0.63 13.20 20.78
CA GLY A 91 0.80 12.91 20.70
C GLY A 91 1.56 13.96 19.91
N GLU A 92 2.88 13.93 20.09
CA GLU A 92 3.80 14.81 19.35
C GLU A 92 3.85 14.44 17.86
N PRO A 93 4.11 15.39 16.95
CA PRO A 93 4.02 15.14 15.51
C PRO A 93 4.94 14.01 15.02
N GLN A 94 6.16 13.91 15.55
CA GLN A 94 7.09 12.83 15.21
C GLN A 94 6.61 11.47 15.70
N GLN A 95 5.98 11.40 16.88
CA GLN A 95 5.39 10.16 17.39
C GLN A 95 4.21 9.73 16.51
N VAL A 96 3.35 10.67 16.12
CA VAL A 96 2.21 10.40 15.23
C VAL A 96 2.67 9.95 13.85
N ALA A 97 3.73 10.57 13.31
CA ALA A 97 4.36 10.14 12.08
C ALA A 97 4.88 8.69 12.16
N GLN A 98 5.53 8.31 13.27
CA GLN A 98 5.95 6.93 13.47
C GLN A 98 4.76 5.96 13.56
N GLN A 99 3.68 6.35 14.25
CA GLN A 99 2.44 5.56 14.30
C GLN A 99 1.78 5.38 12.93
N ILE A 100 1.89 6.36 12.03
CA ILE A 100 1.42 6.24 10.64
C ILE A 100 2.26 5.17 9.91
N LEU A 101 3.58 5.20 10.07
CA LEU A 101 4.49 4.27 9.40
C LEU A 101 4.38 2.85 9.96
N GLU A 102 4.03 2.68 11.22
CA GLU A 102 3.89 1.35 11.85
C GLU A 102 2.44 0.82 11.80
N ASP A 103 1.51 1.60 11.22
CA ASP A 103 0.07 1.34 11.24
C ASP A 103 -0.52 1.14 12.66
N THR A 104 0.08 1.78 13.66
CA THR A 104 -0.35 1.71 15.08
C THR A 104 -1.20 2.92 15.50
N LEU A 105 -1.58 3.76 14.54
CA LEU A 105 -2.47 4.90 14.76
C LEU A 105 -3.78 4.45 15.44
N PRO A 106 -4.12 5.00 16.63
CA PRO A 106 -5.19 4.46 17.48
C PRO A 106 -6.58 4.51 16.82
N LEU A 107 -7.48 3.62 17.21
CA LEU A 107 -8.86 3.61 16.68
C LEU A 107 -9.70 4.80 17.16
N SER A 108 -9.27 5.51 18.22
CA SER A 108 -9.97 6.66 18.81
C SER A 108 -9.69 7.99 18.12
N ILE A 109 -9.18 7.96 16.90
CA ILE A 109 -8.90 9.16 16.11
C ILE A 109 -10.21 9.88 15.80
N THR A 110 -10.23 11.19 16.04
CA THR A 110 -11.31 12.04 15.55
C THR A 110 -10.91 12.57 14.19
N PHE A 111 -11.77 12.39 13.18
CA PHE A 111 -11.51 12.88 11.84
C PHE A 111 -12.73 13.52 11.21
N GLY A 112 -12.49 14.60 10.48
CA GLY A 112 -13.41 15.12 9.47
C GLY A 112 -13.01 14.58 8.10
N GLN A 113 -13.97 14.27 7.25
CA GLN A 113 -13.74 13.84 5.88
C GLN A 113 -14.44 14.80 4.91
N PHE A 114 -13.80 15.02 3.78
CA PHE A 114 -14.34 15.72 2.63
C PHE A 114 -14.18 14.84 1.38
N THR A 115 -15.27 14.59 0.66
CA THR A 115 -15.23 13.93 -0.65
C THR A 115 -14.98 14.98 -1.72
N THR A 116 -13.93 14.81 -2.52
CA THR A 116 -13.45 15.86 -3.42
C THR A 116 -14.36 16.08 -4.62
N ASN A 117 -14.96 15.01 -5.16
CA ASN A 117 -15.76 15.05 -6.39
C ASN A 117 -15.06 15.80 -7.54
N GLY A 118 -13.73 15.67 -7.65
CA GLY A 118 -12.91 16.34 -8.67
C GLY A 118 -12.48 17.78 -8.33
N THR A 119 -12.96 18.35 -7.23
CA THR A 119 -12.47 19.65 -6.74
C THR A 119 -11.08 19.51 -6.11
N THR A 120 -10.30 20.58 -6.14
CA THR A 120 -8.93 20.62 -5.59
C THR A 120 -8.75 21.70 -4.52
N CYS A 121 -9.83 22.34 -4.10
CA CYS A 121 -9.88 23.34 -3.04
C CYS A 121 -11.20 23.23 -2.29
N THR A 122 -11.19 23.43 -0.97
CA THR A 122 -12.38 23.44 -0.13
C THR A 122 -12.22 24.32 1.10
N SER A 123 -13.34 24.72 1.72
CA SER A 123 -13.31 25.34 3.04
C SER A 123 -13.11 24.28 4.11
N LEU A 124 -12.38 24.58 5.19
CA LEU A 124 -12.29 23.67 6.32
C LEU A 124 -13.67 23.38 6.93
N ALA A 125 -14.60 24.34 6.89
CA ALA A 125 -15.97 24.13 7.37
C ALA A 125 -16.76 23.06 6.58
N SER A 126 -16.27 22.64 5.41
CA SER A 126 -16.89 21.59 4.60
C SER A 126 -16.51 20.17 5.05
N PHE A 127 -15.56 20.01 5.96
CA PHE A 127 -15.22 18.71 6.53
C PHE A 127 -16.29 18.31 7.56
N GLY A 128 -16.83 17.11 7.41
CA GLY A 128 -17.79 16.52 8.35
C GLY A 128 -17.47 15.05 8.63
N GLY A 129 -18.08 14.45 9.65
CA GLY A 129 -17.78 13.06 10.00
C GLY A 129 -18.30 12.67 11.37
N SER A 130 -18.22 11.38 11.69
CA SER A 130 -18.64 10.86 13.00
C SER A 130 -17.75 11.43 14.11
N GLY A 131 -18.35 12.16 15.06
CA GLY A 131 -17.68 12.62 16.28
C GLY A 131 -16.74 13.82 16.10
N PHE A 132 -16.61 14.38 14.89
CA PHE A 132 -15.78 15.55 14.65
C PHE A 132 -16.63 16.80 14.50
N ASP A 133 -16.64 17.63 15.55
CA ASP A 133 -17.13 18.99 15.48
C ASP A 133 -15.93 19.93 15.37
N LEU A 134 -15.73 20.52 14.19
CA LEU A 134 -14.65 21.49 13.95
C LEU A 134 -14.68 22.66 14.92
N SER A 135 -15.87 23.09 15.35
CA SER A 135 -16.04 24.22 16.26
C SER A 135 -15.47 23.95 17.66
N MET A 136 -15.47 22.67 18.07
CA MET A 136 -14.87 22.23 19.34
C MET A 136 -13.50 21.59 19.16
N GLY A 137 -13.19 21.10 17.95
CA GLY A 137 -12.06 20.23 17.67
C GLY A 137 -10.84 20.93 17.09
N PHE A 138 -11.01 22.06 16.38
CA PHE A 138 -9.94 22.79 15.69
C PHE A 138 -9.42 23.96 16.54
N VAL A 139 -8.74 23.60 17.63
CA VAL A 139 -8.26 24.53 18.66
C VAL A 139 -6.74 24.44 18.77
N GLU A 140 -6.13 25.51 19.26
CA GLU A 140 -4.71 25.49 19.64
C GLU A 140 -4.52 24.61 20.88
N ASP A 141 -3.96 23.41 20.67
CA ASP A 141 -3.67 22.47 21.74
C ASP A 141 -2.40 21.67 21.40
N PRO A 142 -1.28 21.87 22.14
CA PRO A 142 -0.01 21.20 21.85
C PRO A 142 -0.05 19.70 22.15
N THR A 143 -1.08 19.19 22.83
CA THR A 143 -1.20 17.76 23.12
C THR A 143 -1.70 16.94 21.92
N PHE A 144 -2.16 17.61 20.87
CA PHE A 144 -2.66 16.99 19.66
C PHE A 144 -1.85 17.40 18.43
N THR A 145 -1.63 16.42 17.57
CA THR A 145 -1.16 16.62 16.22
C THR A 145 -2.35 16.66 15.26
N TYR A 146 -2.33 17.63 14.36
CA TYR A 146 -3.30 17.78 13.29
C TYR A 146 -2.62 17.57 11.94
N PHE A 147 -3.26 16.84 11.05
CA PHE A 147 -2.79 16.70 9.67
C PHE A 147 -3.93 16.45 8.69
N PHE A 148 -3.69 16.82 7.44
CA PHE A 148 -4.51 16.38 6.32
C PHE A 148 -3.89 15.14 5.69
N ALA A 149 -4.72 14.12 5.46
CA ALA A 149 -4.40 12.98 4.61
C ALA A 149 -5.19 13.08 3.31
N PHE A 150 -4.49 13.07 2.18
CA PHE A 150 -5.07 13.13 0.84
C PHE A 150 -5.07 11.73 0.27
N ALA A 151 -6.24 11.12 0.10
CA ALA A 151 -6.38 9.69 -0.14
C ALA A 151 -7.26 9.37 -1.35
N GLU A 152 -7.06 8.19 -1.90
CA GLU A 152 -7.86 7.65 -2.99
C GLU A 152 -9.17 7.04 -2.49
N GLU A 153 -9.18 6.45 -1.30
CA GLU A 153 -10.33 5.75 -0.72
C GLU A 153 -10.69 6.34 0.65
N PRO A 154 -11.92 6.10 1.16
CA PRO A 154 -12.33 6.58 2.47
C PRO A 154 -11.40 6.10 3.60
N LEU A 155 -11.44 6.81 4.73
CA LEU A 155 -10.67 6.43 5.95
C LEU A 155 -9.14 6.40 5.76
N GLY A 156 -8.63 7.02 4.70
CA GLY A 156 -7.20 7.16 4.45
C GLY A 156 -6.58 5.97 3.75
N VAL A 157 -7.38 5.06 3.20
CA VAL A 157 -6.84 4.00 2.37
C VAL A 157 -6.27 4.63 1.09
N GLY A 158 -5.02 4.29 0.77
CA GLY A 158 -4.30 4.85 -0.38
C GLY A 158 -3.95 6.32 -0.24
N VAL A 159 -3.40 6.73 0.91
CA VAL A 159 -2.85 8.09 1.07
C VAL A 159 -1.78 8.38 0.02
N ARG A 160 -1.95 9.50 -0.68
CA ARG A 160 -1.02 10.08 -1.65
C ARG A 160 -0.18 11.18 -1.06
N ASN A 161 -0.68 11.91 -0.07
CA ASN A 161 0.02 13.05 0.51
C ASN A 161 -0.38 13.29 1.97
N PHE A 162 0.51 13.93 2.71
CA PHE A 162 0.28 14.38 4.08
C PHE A 162 0.65 15.86 4.23
N MET A 163 -0.15 16.60 4.98
CA MET A 163 0.17 17.97 5.38
C MET A 163 -0.09 18.13 6.88
N PHE A 164 0.96 18.25 7.67
CA PHE A 164 0.83 18.53 9.10
C PHE A 164 0.57 20.01 9.30
N ILE A 165 -0.35 20.31 10.22
CA ILE A 165 -0.76 21.67 10.53
C ILE A 165 -0.74 21.90 12.04
N GLU A 166 -0.61 23.16 12.43
CA GLU A 166 -0.65 23.59 13.82
C GLU A 166 -1.67 24.72 13.96
N PRO A 167 -2.90 24.44 14.45
CA PRO A 167 -3.86 25.48 14.73
C PRO A 167 -3.31 26.44 15.79
N LYS A 168 -3.27 27.73 15.44
CA LYS A 168 -2.78 28.82 16.27
C LYS A 168 -3.77 29.98 16.24
N ALA A 169 -4.20 30.43 17.41
CA ALA A 169 -5.15 31.54 17.49
C ALA A 169 -4.57 32.85 16.92
N ALA A 170 -3.24 33.01 16.99
CA ALA A 170 -2.53 34.17 16.47
C ALA A 170 -2.11 34.05 14.99
N SER A 171 -2.25 32.87 14.36
CA SER A 171 -1.84 32.70 12.96
C SER A 171 -2.80 33.47 12.03
N ALA A 172 -2.22 34.22 11.09
CA ALA A 172 -2.97 34.90 10.04
C ALA A 172 -3.22 34.00 8.81
N THR A 173 -2.63 32.80 8.78
CA THR A 173 -2.73 31.88 7.65
C THR A 173 -4.15 31.32 7.56
N LYS A 174 -4.88 31.74 6.52
CA LYS A 174 -6.22 31.22 6.17
C LYS A 174 -6.26 30.47 4.85
N MET A 175 -5.13 30.37 4.17
CA MET A 175 -4.99 29.65 2.90
C MET A 175 -3.91 28.60 3.07
N LEU A 176 -4.30 27.33 3.04
CA LEU A 176 -3.39 26.20 3.05
C LEU A 176 -3.26 25.66 1.64
N SER A 177 -2.03 25.37 1.23
CA SER A 177 -1.73 24.73 -0.05
C SER A 177 -0.88 23.50 0.22
N ALA A 178 -1.37 22.32 -0.16
CA ALA A 178 -0.61 21.09 -0.10
C ALA A 178 0.52 21.14 -1.12
N SER A 179 1.75 20.93 -0.65
CA SER A 179 2.94 20.85 -1.50
C SER A 179 3.04 19.48 -2.18
N THR A 180 4.09 19.30 -2.99
CA THR A 180 4.54 17.96 -3.41
C THR A 180 4.66 17.01 -2.22
N GLY A 181 4.23 15.76 -2.39
CA GLY A 181 4.46 14.67 -1.44
C GLY A 181 5.87 14.09 -1.53
N CYS A 182 6.54 14.29 -2.66
CA CYS A 182 7.88 13.74 -2.87
C CYS A 182 8.88 14.31 -1.86
N GLY A 183 9.72 13.45 -1.29
CA GLY A 183 10.65 13.82 -0.23
C GLY A 183 10.04 13.90 1.18
N LYS A 184 8.72 13.76 1.33
CA LYS A 184 8.10 13.62 2.66
C LYS A 184 8.36 12.24 3.25
N LEU A 185 8.40 11.19 2.45
CA LEU A 185 8.75 9.84 2.90
C LEU A 185 10.20 9.56 2.50
N THR A 186 11.04 9.25 3.49
CA THR A 186 12.32 8.58 3.26
C THR A 186 12.09 7.10 3.48
N PHE A 187 12.44 6.29 2.49
CA PHE A 187 12.27 4.85 2.55
C PHE A 187 13.49 4.18 1.93
N THR A 188 13.95 3.11 2.56
CA THR A 188 14.98 2.24 2.02
C THR A 188 14.54 0.81 2.23
N ALA A 189 14.59 -0.01 1.18
CA ALA A 189 14.44 -1.45 1.27
C ALA A 189 15.81 -2.13 1.08
N SER A 190 15.94 -3.35 1.59
CA SER A 190 17.07 -4.24 1.32
C SER A 190 16.55 -5.59 0.86
N LEU A 191 16.70 -5.86 -0.43
CA LEU A 191 16.46 -7.14 -1.09
C LEU A 191 17.76 -7.92 -1.23
N THR A 192 18.85 -7.23 -1.55
CA THR A 192 20.14 -7.84 -1.91
C THR A 192 20.89 -8.43 -0.72
N SER A 193 20.62 -7.96 0.50
CA SER A 193 21.21 -8.53 1.72
C SER A 193 20.51 -9.81 2.19
N ARG A 194 19.50 -10.30 1.46
CA ARG A 194 18.63 -11.40 1.87
C ARG A 194 18.91 -12.68 1.09
N GLN A 195 18.59 -13.81 1.70
CA GLN A 195 18.72 -15.11 1.06
C GLN A 195 17.57 -15.31 0.06
N THR A 196 17.90 -15.70 -1.17
CA THR A 196 16.90 -16.07 -2.17
C THR A 196 16.12 -17.32 -1.73
N VAL A 197 14.83 -17.37 -2.00
CA VAL A 197 14.01 -18.57 -1.83
C VAL A 197 14.21 -19.48 -3.04
N LYS A 198 14.82 -20.64 -2.84
CA LYS A 198 15.01 -21.62 -3.93
C LYS A 198 13.71 -22.38 -4.15
N VAL A 199 13.19 -22.36 -5.38
CA VAL A 199 11.96 -23.07 -5.76
C VAL A 199 12.25 -24.01 -6.93
N PRO A 200 11.56 -25.15 -7.06
CA PRO A 200 11.63 -25.95 -8.28
C PRO A 200 11.12 -25.13 -9.48
N ARG A 201 11.79 -25.24 -10.63
CA ARG A 201 11.34 -24.55 -11.86
C ARG A 201 9.94 -24.99 -12.31
N GLN A 202 9.58 -26.25 -12.05
CA GLN A 202 8.35 -26.89 -12.50
C GLN A 202 7.54 -27.47 -11.33
N GLY A 203 6.24 -27.63 -11.57
CA GLY A 203 5.32 -28.31 -10.66
C GLY A 203 4.55 -27.35 -9.76
N PRO A 204 3.53 -27.86 -9.06
CA PRO A 204 2.80 -27.05 -8.10
C PRO A 204 3.72 -26.65 -6.95
N VAL A 205 3.83 -25.35 -6.69
CA VAL A 205 4.64 -24.78 -5.61
C VAL A 205 3.71 -23.99 -4.69
N ALA A 206 3.86 -24.20 -3.39
CA ALA A 206 3.25 -23.36 -2.36
C ALA A 206 4.35 -22.68 -1.56
N LEU A 207 4.20 -21.38 -1.31
CA LEU A 207 5.08 -20.61 -0.45
C LEU A 207 4.48 -20.55 0.95
N ASP A 208 5.19 -21.07 1.95
CA ASP A 208 4.76 -21.14 3.35
C ASP A 208 5.53 -20.14 4.18
N TYR A 209 4.82 -19.17 4.75
CA TYR A 209 5.37 -18.10 5.58
C TYR A 209 4.99 -18.27 7.07
N SER A 210 4.53 -19.46 7.48
CA SER A 210 4.27 -19.79 8.90
C SER A 210 5.49 -19.63 9.81
N ALA A 211 6.70 -19.67 9.24
CA ALA A 211 7.95 -19.57 9.97
C ALA A 211 8.50 -18.13 10.07
N LEU A 212 7.82 -17.14 9.51
CA LEU A 212 8.18 -15.73 9.69
C LEU A 212 7.86 -15.28 11.11
N MET A 213 8.81 -14.63 11.77
CA MET A 213 8.60 -13.98 13.07
C MET A 213 8.45 -12.48 12.91
N THR A 214 9.04 -11.90 11.85
CA THR A 214 9.01 -10.45 11.61
C THR A 214 8.61 -10.09 10.19
N ASN A 215 7.86 -9.01 10.05
CA ASN A 215 7.52 -8.44 8.74
C ASN A 215 8.70 -7.62 8.18
N GLY A 216 8.53 -7.09 6.97
CA GLY A 216 9.56 -6.27 6.31
C GLY A 216 10.01 -5.02 7.07
N GLN A 217 9.28 -4.58 8.09
CA GLN A 217 9.63 -3.41 8.92
C GLN A 217 10.37 -3.81 10.20
N GLY A 218 10.55 -5.11 10.45
CA GLY A 218 11.09 -5.62 11.71
C GLY A 218 10.06 -5.67 12.85
N LEU A 219 8.78 -5.46 12.57
CA LEU A 219 7.69 -5.64 13.54
C LEU A 219 7.27 -7.11 13.59
N SER A 220 6.59 -7.53 14.65
CA SER A 220 6.01 -8.88 14.77
C SER A 220 5.12 -9.18 13.57
N PHE A 221 5.27 -10.38 12.99
CA PHE A 221 4.45 -10.82 11.87
C PHE A 221 3.19 -11.53 12.35
N ASP A 222 2.03 -11.13 11.81
CA ASP A 222 0.75 -11.83 11.96
C ASP A 222 0.25 -12.25 10.57
N ALA A 223 0.12 -13.56 10.36
CA ALA A 223 -0.35 -14.11 9.09
C ALA A 223 -1.81 -13.70 8.77
N SER A 224 -2.59 -13.30 9.78
CA SER A 224 -3.95 -12.80 9.57
C SER A 224 -4.02 -11.44 8.89
N ASP A 225 -2.92 -10.67 8.88
CA ASP A 225 -2.82 -9.40 8.16
C ASP A 225 -2.60 -9.60 6.66
N VAL A 226 -2.21 -10.81 6.21
CA VAL A 226 -2.01 -11.10 4.78
C VAL A 226 -3.37 -11.32 4.10
N SER A 227 -3.70 -10.45 3.14
CA SER A 227 -4.94 -10.55 2.35
C SER A 227 -4.70 -10.71 0.85
N ASP A 228 -3.50 -10.38 0.39
CA ASP A 228 -3.15 -10.28 -1.02
C ASP A 228 -1.74 -10.80 -1.25
N ALA A 229 -1.52 -11.41 -2.40
CA ALA A 229 -0.23 -11.94 -2.79
C ALA A 229 0.08 -11.66 -4.25
N PHE A 230 1.34 -11.30 -4.51
CA PHE A 230 1.88 -11.06 -5.82
C PHE A 230 3.07 -11.95 -6.09
N LEU A 231 3.17 -12.42 -7.33
CA LEU A 231 4.37 -13.02 -7.89
C LEU A 231 4.66 -12.31 -9.21
N ALA A 232 5.81 -11.65 -9.30
CA ALA A 232 6.18 -10.89 -10.48
C ALA A 232 7.53 -11.32 -11.04
N PHE A 233 7.65 -11.28 -12.37
CA PHE A 233 8.91 -11.46 -13.09
C PHE A 233 9.34 -10.15 -13.73
N TYR A 234 10.58 -9.75 -13.48
CA TYR A 234 11.20 -8.53 -13.99
C TYR A 234 12.34 -8.87 -14.93
N PRO A 235 12.10 -8.89 -16.25
CA PRO A 235 13.12 -9.27 -17.23
C PRO A 235 14.25 -8.25 -17.27
N GLY A 236 15.49 -8.74 -17.33
CA GLY A 236 16.70 -7.94 -17.38
C GLY A 236 17.03 -7.18 -16.08
N MET A 237 16.18 -7.24 -15.07
CA MET A 237 16.43 -6.60 -13.78
C MET A 237 17.08 -7.56 -12.79
N THR A 238 17.98 -7.01 -11.99
CA THR A 238 18.56 -7.64 -10.80
C THR A 238 17.80 -7.22 -9.55
N ALA A 239 17.94 -7.98 -8.45
CA ALA A 239 17.40 -7.60 -7.16
C ALA A 239 17.89 -6.20 -6.70
N ALA A 240 19.13 -5.82 -7.02
CA ALA A 240 19.68 -4.50 -6.68
C ALA A 240 18.97 -3.35 -7.42
N GLN A 241 18.60 -3.56 -8.68
CA GLN A 241 17.84 -2.56 -9.44
C GLN A 241 16.39 -2.47 -8.94
N LEU A 242 15.78 -3.62 -8.60
CA LEU A 242 14.44 -3.62 -7.98
C LEU A 242 14.43 -2.94 -6.61
N GLU A 243 15.52 -3.08 -5.84
CA GLU A 243 15.69 -2.38 -4.56
C GLU A 243 15.74 -0.86 -4.72
N GLN A 244 16.41 -0.36 -5.76
CA GLN A 244 16.44 1.08 -6.10
C GLN A 244 15.09 1.59 -6.61
N SER A 245 14.32 0.72 -7.27
CA SER A 245 12.99 1.02 -7.80
C SER A 245 11.88 0.43 -6.92
N PHE A 246 12.09 0.32 -5.60
CA PHE A 246 11.18 -0.42 -4.73
C PHE A 246 9.73 0.10 -4.76
N PHE A 247 9.54 1.42 -4.86
CA PHE A 247 8.21 2.01 -5.01
C PHE A 247 7.56 1.75 -6.37
N ASP A 248 8.36 1.39 -7.37
CA ASP A 248 7.88 1.19 -8.74
C ASP A 248 7.66 -0.29 -9.07
N ILE A 249 7.99 -1.24 -8.18
CA ILE A 249 7.99 -2.68 -8.53
C ILE A 249 6.64 -3.16 -9.05
N GLU A 250 5.51 -2.69 -8.51
CA GLU A 250 4.20 -3.03 -9.06
C GLU A 250 4.02 -2.40 -10.45
N LEU A 251 4.35 -1.11 -10.59
CA LEU A 251 4.22 -0.36 -11.85
C LEU A 251 5.11 -0.90 -12.97
N LEU A 252 6.26 -1.47 -12.63
CA LEU A 252 7.18 -2.10 -13.58
C LEU A 252 6.65 -3.44 -14.12
N ALA A 253 5.72 -4.09 -13.41
CA ALA A 253 5.12 -5.36 -13.81
C ALA A 253 3.64 -5.27 -14.23
N ASP A 254 2.97 -4.15 -13.93
CA ASP A 254 1.56 -3.95 -14.28
C ASP A 254 1.39 -3.65 -15.78
N PRO A 255 0.66 -4.49 -16.55
CA PRO A 255 0.45 -4.30 -17.99
C PRO A 255 -0.32 -3.04 -18.38
N THR A 256 -0.99 -2.37 -17.44
CA THR A 256 -1.70 -1.11 -17.66
C THR A 256 -0.84 0.12 -17.35
N SER A 257 0.31 -0.10 -16.70
CA SER A 257 1.20 0.98 -16.28
C SER A 257 2.01 1.53 -17.47
N PRO A 258 2.20 2.85 -17.57
CA PRO A 258 3.12 3.44 -18.54
C PRO A 258 4.59 3.10 -18.26
N MET A 259 4.90 2.56 -17.07
CA MET A 259 6.25 2.15 -16.66
C MET A 259 6.53 0.66 -16.89
N VAL A 260 5.58 -0.10 -17.43
CA VAL A 260 5.71 -1.55 -17.56
C VAL A 260 6.96 -1.94 -18.35
N LEU A 261 7.72 -2.89 -17.81
CA LEU A 261 8.87 -3.44 -18.51
C LEU A 261 8.42 -4.42 -19.58
N PRO A 262 8.96 -4.34 -20.81
CA PRO A 262 8.65 -5.29 -21.86
C PRO A 262 8.93 -6.74 -21.42
N GLY A 263 7.87 -7.56 -21.39
CA GLY A 263 7.94 -8.96 -20.98
C GLY A 263 7.89 -9.20 -19.47
N ALA A 264 7.64 -8.17 -18.66
CA ALA A 264 7.30 -8.38 -17.26
C ALA A 264 5.95 -9.09 -17.14
N MET A 265 5.82 -9.84 -16.05
CA MET A 265 4.60 -10.56 -15.71
C MET A 265 4.27 -10.28 -14.25
N LEU A 266 3.02 -9.98 -13.96
CA LEU A 266 2.49 -9.88 -12.61
C LEU A 266 1.39 -10.92 -12.46
N PHE A 267 1.49 -11.77 -11.45
CA PHE A 267 0.45 -12.69 -11.02
C PHE A 267 -0.04 -12.26 -9.65
N GLU A 268 -1.35 -12.24 -9.46
CA GLU A 268 -1.97 -11.78 -8.23
C GLU A 268 -3.11 -12.69 -7.78
N GLY A 269 -3.37 -12.68 -6.48
CA GLY A 269 -4.46 -13.44 -5.90
C GLY A 269 -4.79 -13.00 -4.48
N LYS A 270 -6.03 -13.31 -4.08
CA LYS A 270 -6.49 -13.10 -2.70
C LYS A 270 -6.01 -14.24 -1.80
N VAL A 271 -5.66 -13.87 -0.58
CA VAL A 271 -5.26 -14.79 0.49
C VAL A 271 -6.38 -14.80 1.51
N SER A 272 -6.77 -15.99 1.95
CA SER A 272 -7.76 -16.11 3.03
C SER A 272 -7.12 -15.65 4.35
N GLY A 273 -7.82 -14.81 5.12
CA GLY A 273 -7.31 -14.31 6.40
C GLY A 273 -6.86 -15.45 7.32
N GLY A 274 -5.62 -15.38 7.79
CA GLY A 274 -5.00 -16.37 8.67
C GLY A 274 -4.39 -17.57 7.94
N ALA A 275 -4.45 -17.62 6.60
CA ALA A 275 -3.64 -18.58 5.86
C ALA A 275 -2.15 -18.31 6.10
N THR A 276 -1.37 -19.38 6.22
CA THR A 276 0.09 -19.29 6.40
C THR A 276 0.86 -19.73 5.16
N SER A 277 0.15 -20.08 4.09
CA SER A 277 0.75 -20.51 2.83
C SER A 277 -0.11 -20.11 1.64
N ILE A 278 0.51 -19.98 0.47
CA ILE A 278 -0.14 -19.67 -0.80
C ILE A 278 0.32 -20.67 -1.86
N ASP A 279 -0.61 -21.42 -2.43
CA ASP A 279 -0.37 -22.21 -3.65
C ASP A 279 -0.27 -21.23 -4.83
N LEU A 280 0.90 -21.19 -5.49
CA LEU A 280 1.13 -20.23 -6.57
C LEU A 280 0.15 -20.41 -7.74
N ARG A 281 -0.43 -21.60 -7.92
CA ARG A 281 -1.47 -21.85 -8.95
C ARG A 281 -2.76 -21.08 -8.70
N SER A 282 -2.99 -20.57 -7.50
CA SER A 282 -4.15 -19.72 -7.22
C SER A 282 -3.97 -18.30 -7.76
N LEU A 283 -2.73 -17.90 -8.08
CA LEU A 283 -2.42 -16.58 -8.63
C LEU A 283 -2.77 -16.54 -10.11
N GLN A 284 -3.40 -15.45 -10.53
CA GLN A 284 -3.80 -15.19 -11.91
C GLN A 284 -2.95 -14.06 -12.48
N GLN A 285 -2.51 -14.21 -13.73
CA GLN A 285 -1.76 -13.17 -14.41
C GLN A 285 -2.63 -11.90 -14.53
N ARG A 286 -2.15 -10.74 -14.07
CA ARG A 286 -2.78 -9.46 -14.38
C ARG A 286 -2.61 -9.19 -15.88
N THR A 287 -3.70 -8.84 -16.56
CA THR A 287 -3.70 -8.38 -17.95
C THR A 287 -4.39 -7.01 -18.04
N ALA A 288 -4.22 -6.31 -19.16
CA ALA A 288 -4.86 -5.01 -19.35
C ALA A 288 -6.40 -5.05 -19.32
N THR A 289 -6.99 -6.24 -19.50
CA THR A 289 -8.45 -6.44 -19.54
C THR A 289 -8.99 -7.23 -18.36
N GLY A 290 -8.16 -7.51 -17.34
CA GLY A 290 -8.55 -8.27 -16.15
C GLY A 290 -7.68 -9.51 -15.90
N PRO A 291 -8.15 -10.49 -15.12
CA PRO A 291 -7.38 -11.68 -14.80
C PRO A 291 -7.16 -12.58 -16.02
N GLY A 292 -5.92 -13.05 -16.17
CA GLY A 292 -5.46 -13.94 -17.22
C GLY A 292 -5.29 -15.38 -16.73
N ALA A 293 -4.32 -16.08 -17.32
CA ALA A 293 -4.05 -17.47 -16.96
C ALA A 293 -3.51 -17.61 -15.53
N ALA A 294 -3.81 -18.74 -14.90
CA ALA A 294 -3.19 -19.11 -13.63
C ALA A 294 -1.68 -19.34 -13.80
N PHE A 295 -0.90 -19.07 -12.76
CA PHE A 295 0.52 -19.40 -12.74
C PHE A 295 0.72 -20.92 -12.78
N THR A 296 1.59 -21.40 -13.68
CA THR A 296 1.88 -22.84 -13.85
C THR A 296 3.28 -23.23 -13.41
N ASP A 297 4.27 -22.41 -13.76
CA ASP A 297 5.68 -22.70 -13.55
C ASP A 297 6.55 -21.45 -13.78
N PHE A 298 7.82 -21.55 -13.39
CA PHE A 298 8.81 -20.48 -13.58
C PHE A 298 9.54 -20.57 -14.94
N GLY A 299 9.22 -21.58 -15.76
CA GLY A 299 9.85 -21.85 -17.06
C GLY A 299 9.38 -20.92 -18.18
N VAL A 300 8.31 -20.15 -17.96
CA VAL A 300 7.83 -19.11 -18.89
C VAL A 300 8.85 -17.99 -19.12
N ALA A 301 9.77 -17.77 -18.18
CA ALA A 301 10.85 -16.80 -18.33
C ALA A 301 11.99 -17.38 -19.19
N THR A 302 12.06 -16.97 -20.46
CA THR A 302 13.11 -17.38 -21.40
C THR A 302 14.36 -16.49 -21.37
N GLN A 303 14.26 -15.35 -20.67
CA GLN A 303 15.33 -14.35 -20.54
C GLN A 303 15.78 -14.21 -19.08
N PRO A 304 17.01 -13.74 -18.82
CA PRO A 304 17.45 -13.41 -17.47
C PRO A 304 16.53 -12.37 -16.82
N GLY A 305 16.34 -12.46 -15.51
CA GLY A 305 15.52 -11.53 -14.76
C GLY A 305 15.39 -11.97 -13.31
N THR A 306 14.60 -11.22 -12.55
CA THR A 306 14.35 -11.50 -11.14
C THR A 306 12.88 -11.86 -10.93
N TRP A 307 12.62 -12.95 -10.22
CA TRP A 307 11.29 -13.23 -9.68
C TRP A 307 11.19 -12.67 -8.27
N LEU A 308 10.06 -12.04 -7.95
CA LEU A 308 9.80 -11.46 -6.65
C LEU A 308 8.41 -11.90 -6.21
N PHE A 309 8.34 -12.46 -5.01
CA PHE A 309 7.09 -12.72 -4.31
C PHE A 309 6.86 -11.61 -3.30
N ALA A 310 5.63 -11.12 -3.21
CA ALA A 310 5.22 -10.18 -2.18
C ALA A 310 3.88 -10.61 -1.56
N ALA A 311 3.73 -10.38 -0.26
CA ALA A 311 2.45 -10.52 0.44
C ALA A 311 2.10 -9.17 1.07
N LEU A 312 0.86 -8.74 0.88
CA LEU A 312 0.37 -7.42 1.28
C LEU A 312 -0.75 -7.54 2.31
N CYS A 313 -0.94 -6.44 3.04
CA CYS A 313 -2.11 -6.19 3.83
C CYS A 313 -3.02 -5.17 3.11
N GLY A 314 -4.13 -5.65 2.57
CA GLY A 314 -5.07 -4.83 1.78
C GLY A 314 -5.94 -3.89 2.61
N SER A 315 -5.96 -4.06 3.93
CA SER A 315 -6.69 -3.19 4.87
C SER A 315 -5.79 -2.33 5.76
N CYS A 316 -4.47 -2.53 5.69
CA CYS A 316 -3.52 -1.74 6.48
C CYS A 316 -3.42 -0.32 5.92
N LYS A 317 -3.19 0.66 6.80
CA LYS A 317 -3.01 2.06 6.38
C LYS A 317 -1.64 2.28 5.76
N ASN A 318 -0.64 1.51 6.20
CA ASN A 318 0.65 1.47 5.53
C ASN A 318 0.61 0.44 4.39
N PRO A 319 0.71 0.85 3.12
CA PRO A 319 0.68 -0.05 1.97
C PRO A 319 1.97 -0.86 1.78
N GLN A 320 2.94 -0.72 2.68
CA GLN A 320 4.19 -1.47 2.61
C GLN A 320 3.93 -2.99 2.64
N PRO A 321 4.57 -3.79 1.77
CA PRO A 321 4.43 -5.24 1.80
C PRO A 321 4.84 -5.84 3.15
N LEU A 322 4.08 -6.81 3.67
CA LEU A 322 4.47 -7.54 4.87
C LEU A 322 5.65 -8.47 4.58
N ILE A 323 5.64 -9.07 3.39
CA ILE A 323 6.65 -10.00 2.90
C ILE A 323 7.12 -9.53 1.53
N VAL A 324 8.43 -9.53 1.29
CA VAL A 324 9.02 -9.52 -0.05
C VAL A 324 10.18 -10.50 -0.06
N ALA A 325 10.18 -11.42 -1.01
CA ALA A 325 11.23 -12.42 -1.17
C ALA A 325 11.68 -12.52 -2.63
N VAL A 326 12.99 -12.56 -2.84
CA VAL A 326 13.56 -12.88 -4.15
C VAL A 326 13.46 -14.38 -4.37
N ILE A 327 12.77 -14.78 -5.44
CA ILE A 327 12.57 -16.18 -5.80
C ILE A 327 13.62 -16.59 -6.83
N GLU A 328 14.30 -17.70 -6.58
CA GLU A 328 15.26 -18.29 -7.51
C GLU A 328 14.82 -19.69 -7.94
N PRO A 329 14.28 -19.81 -9.17
CA PRO A 329 13.97 -21.11 -9.75
C PRO A 329 15.22 -21.97 -9.92
N THR A 330 15.14 -23.23 -9.51
CA THR A 330 16.22 -24.22 -9.55
C THR A 330 15.83 -25.46 -10.33
N GLY A 331 16.82 -26.12 -10.94
CA GLY A 331 16.65 -27.20 -11.92
C GLY A 331 16.49 -26.70 -13.34
#